data_AF-A0A7M5X4P3-F1
#
_entry.id   AF-A0A7M5X4P3-F1
#
_cell.length_a   1.000
_cell.length_b   1.000
_cell.length_c   1.000
_cell.angle_alpha   90.00
_cell.angle_beta   90.00
_cell.angle_gamma   90.00
#
_symmetry.space_group_name_H-M   'P 1'
#
loop_
_entity.id
_entity.type
_entity.pdbx_description
1 polymer ?
#
loop_
_entity_poly.entity_id
_entity_poly.type
_entity_poly.pdbx_seq_one_letter_code
_entity_poly.pdbx_strand_id
1 'polypeptide(L)'
;MVAFFIIALGSLEHLCSFHHQKGIIYHNKMSITEQINTAIKDALAQSLGTIVEETTKEVKRSMQDDVTDTIVKKVRQEQVPTFKKKFNSDQYKHTKVMEKIMSKINSNLEANDITKAKESTSEGMKEIYKRQKLIQIADREEDGWEVIKCYQSDNLASDSEDEKRLNKSRRQAKQNKKEARTRRLNYRKKFDQNGSRDYTSNSFYSTRYPPKDRSCYYCGKEGHFQYNCPVKRSDLNKGH
;
A
#
# COMPACT_ATOMS: atom_id res chain seq x y z
N MET A 1 -43.01 -85.96 -58.51
CA MET A 1 -42.66 -84.54 -58.76
C MET A 1 -43.21 -83.58 -57.70
N VAL A 2 -44.41 -83.79 -57.14
CA VAL A 2 -45.05 -82.86 -56.18
C VAL A 2 -44.25 -82.68 -54.87
N ALA A 3 -43.65 -83.75 -54.34
CA ALA A 3 -42.87 -83.68 -53.09
C ALA A 3 -41.61 -82.79 -53.18
N PHE A 4 -40.95 -82.72 -54.35
CA PHE A 4 -39.77 -81.88 -54.55
C PHE A 4 -40.13 -80.38 -54.62
N PHE A 5 -41.30 -80.03 -55.14
CA PHE A 5 -41.77 -78.65 -55.21
C PHE A 5 -42.13 -78.09 -53.83
N ILE A 6 -42.72 -78.90 -52.94
CA ILE A 6 -43.06 -78.48 -51.58
C ILE A 6 -41.80 -78.21 -50.75
N ILE A 7 -40.77 -79.06 -50.89
CA ILE A 7 -39.47 -78.87 -50.22
C ILE A 7 -38.77 -77.61 -50.74
N ALA A 8 -38.81 -77.34 -52.06
CA ALA A 8 -38.20 -76.15 -52.65
C ALA A 8 -38.90 -74.85 -52.21
N LEU A 9 -40.24 -74.83 -52.13
CA LEU A 9 -41.01 -73.67 -51.66
C LEU A 9 -40.77 -73.38 -50.18
N GLY A 10 -40.79 -74.39 -49.30
CA GLY A 10 -40.47 -74.21 -47.89
C GLY A 10 -39.03 -73.73 -47.65
N SER A 11 -38.09 -74.10 -48.51
CA SER A 11 -36.70 -73.62 -48.47
C SER A 11 -36.59 -72.14 -48.87
N LEU A 12 -37.36 -71.70 -49.87
CA LEU A 12 -37.41 -70.31 -50.34
C LEU A 12 -38.04 -69.37 -49.31
N GLU A 13 -39.11 -69.78 -48.63
CA GLU A 13 -39.71 -69.00 -47.55
C GLU A 13 -38.76 -68.85 -46.35
N HIS A 14 -38.03 -69.92 -46.00
CA HIS A 14 -37.00 -69.87 -44.96
C HIS A 14 -35.85 -68.91 -45.31
N LEU A 15 -35.40 -68.91 -46.56
CA LEU A 15 -34.37 -67.98 -47.07
C LEU A 15 -34.85 -66.53 -47.04
N CYS A 16 -36.11 -66.27 -47.43
CA CYS A 16 -36.69 -64.93 -47.42
C CYS A 16 -36.81 -64.38 -45.99
N SER A 17 -37.30 -65.20 -45.06
CA SER A 17 -37.39 -64.87 -43.64
C SER A 17 -36.01 -64.59 -43.02
N PHE A 18 -35.00 -65.39 -43.37
CA PHE A 18 -33.62 -65.20 -42.90
C PHE A 18 -32.97 -63.91 -43.42
N HIS A 19 -33.20 -63.57 -44.70
CA HIS A 19 -32.71 -62.30 -45.26
C HIS A 19 -33.41 -61.09 -44.64
N HIS A 20 -34.72 -61.18 -44.36
CA HIS A 20 -35.47 -60.14 -43.67
C HIS A 20 -34.96 -59.90 -42.24
N GLN A 21 -34.74 -60.97 -41.47
CA GLN A 21 -34.15 -60.88 -40.12
C GLN A 21 -32.75 -60.26 -40.15
N LYS A 22 -31.88 -60.64 -41.10
CA LYS A 22 -30.58 -59.99 -41.26
C LYS A 22 -30.71 -58.49 -41.55
N GLY A 23 -31.64 -58.10 -42.44
CA GLY A 23 -31.91 -56.69 -42.74
C GLY A 23 -32.29 -55.89 -41.49
N ILE A 24 -33.17 -56.43 -40.64
CA ILE A 24 -33.58 -55.80 -39.36
C ILE A 24 -32.37 -55.65 -38.42
N ILE A 25 -31.55 -56.70 -38.28
CA ILE A 25 -30.36 -56.67 -37.42
C ILE A 25 -29.37 -55.60 -37.89
N TYR A 26 -29.13 -55.50 -39.21
CA TYR A 26 -28.25 -54.49 -39.79
C TYR A 26 -28.78 -53.06 -39.55
N HIS A 27 -30.07 -52.83 -39.78
CA HIS A 27 -30.70 -51.52 -39.52
C HIS A 27 -30.65 -51.13 -38.05
N ASN A 28 -30.96 -52.06 -37.15
CA ASN A 28 -30.88 -51.82 -35.70
C ASN A 28 -29.44 -51.52 -35.27
N LYS A 29 -28.45 -52.25 -35.80
CA LYS A 29 -27.03 -51.99 -35.52
C LYS A 29 -26.61 -50.59 -35.98
N MET A 30 -27.01 -50.17 -37.19
CA MET A 30 -26.74 -48.81 -37.69
C MET A 30 -27.42 -47.74 -36.82
N SER A 31 -28.70 -47.93 -36.45
CA SER A 31 -29.44 -46.99 -35.61
C SER A 31 -28.82 -46.85 -34.21
N ILE A 32 -28.42 -47.95 -33.59
CA ILE A 32 -27.74 -47.95 -32.29
C ILE A 32 -26.39 -47.22 -32.38
N THR A 33 -25.60 -47.46 -33.43
CA THR A 33 -24.33 -46.74 -33.59
C THR A 33 -24.52 -45.24 -33.75
N GLU A 34 -25.58 -44.81 -34.43
CA GLU A 34 -25.86 -43.39 -34.62
C GLU A 34 -26.32 -42.71 -33.32
N GLN A 35 -27.16 -43.39 -32.53
CA GLN A 35 -27.57 -42.94 -31.19
C GLN A 35 -26.39 -42.83 -30.23
N ILE A 36 -25.48 -43.81 -30.22
CA ILE A 36 -24.28 -43.77 -29.39
C ILE A 36 -23.39 -42.59 -29.78
N ASN A 37 -23.18 -42.37 -31.09
CA ASN A 37 -22.35 -41.27 -31.57
C ASN A 37 -22.93 -39.90 -31.23
N THR A 38 -24.25 -39.74 -31.27
CA THR A 38 -24.91 -38.49 -30.86
C THR A 38 -24.78 -38.27 -29.36
N ALA A 39 -25.08 -39.29 -28.54
CA ALA A 39 -24.92 -39.21 -27.09
C ALA A 39 -23.47 -38.87 -26.66
N ILE A 40 -22.47 -39.45 -27.34
CA ILE A 40 -21.05 -39.14 -27.08
C ILE A 40 -20.74 -37.69 -27.42
N LYS A 41 -21.19 -37.20 -28.59
CA LYS A 41 -20.97 -35.79 -29.00
C LYS A 41 -21.60 -34.81 -28.02
N ASP A 42 -22.81 -35.07 -27.58
CA ASP A 42 -23.54 -34.20 -26.66
C ASP A 42 -22.87 -34.17 -25.28
N ALA A 43 -22.46 -35.33 -24.76
CA ALA A 43 -21.73 -35.41 -23.49
C ALA A 43 -20.36 -34.71 -23.55
N LEU A 44 -19.64 -34.84 -24.66
CA LEU A 44 -18.38 -34.13 -24.90
C LEU A 44 -18.60 -32.61 -25.00
N ALA A 45 -19.62 -32.17 -25.73
CA ALA A 45 -19.92 -30.75 -25.88
C ALA A 45 -20.30 -30.12 -24.53
N GLN A 46 -21.08 -30.80 -23.70
CA GLN A 46 -21.46 -30.32 -22.37
C GLN A 46 -20.27 -30.26 -21.41
N SER A 47 -19.46 -31.32 -21.36
CA SER A 47 -18.28 -31.35 -20.46
C SER A 47 -17.25 -30.30 -20.86
N LEU A 48 -16.93 -30.17 -22.15
CA LEU A 48 -16.02 -29.14 -22.66
C LEU A 48 -16.58 -27.73 -22.45
N GLY A 49 -17.87 -27.50 -22.69
CA GLY A 49 -18.52 -26.21 -22.45
C GLY A 49 -18.41 -25.78 -20.98
N THR A 50 -18.62 -26.72 -20.06
CA THR A 50 -18.50 -26.47 -18.62
C THR A 50 -17.08 -26.09 -18.22
N ILE A 51 -16.08 -26.86 -18.68
CA ILE A 51 -14.66 -26.61 -18.39
C ILE A 51 -14.22 -25.26 -18.96
N VAL A 52 -14.61 -24.94 -20.19
CA VAL A 52 -14.27 -23.66 -20.84
C VAL A 52 -14.89 -22.50 -20.07
N GLU A 53 -16.15 -22.60 -19.63
CA GLU A 53 -16.76 -21.54 -18.83
C GLU A 53 -16.09 -21.35 -17.48
N GLU A 54 -15.75 -22.43 -16.78
CA GLU A 54 -15.06 -22.36 -15.48
C GLU A 54 -13.68 -21.72 -15.62
N THR A 55 -12.88 -22.21 -16.57
CA THR A 55 -11.54 -21.66 -16.85
C THR A 55 -11.61 -20.20 -17.31
N THR A 56 -12.60 -19.83 -18.14
CA THR A 56 -12.79 -18.43 -18.57
C THR A 56 -13.17 -17.52 -17.40
N LYS A 57 -14.04 -18.00 -16.50
CA LYS A 57 -14.41 -17.25 -15.27
C LYS A 57 -13.21 -17.08 -14.35
N GLU A 58 -12.38 -18.10 -14.21
CA GLU A 58 -11.17 -18.07 -13.38
C GLU A 58 -10.11 -17.11 -13.94
N VAL A 59 -9.80 -17.20 -15.23
CA VAL A 59 -8.87 -16.28 -15.91
C VAL A 59 -9.38 -14.83 -15.84
N LYS A 60 -10.68 -14.59 -16.01
CA LYS A 60 -11.24 -13.24 -15.90
C LYS A 60 -11.09 -12.67 -14.50
N ARG A 61 -11.32 -13.48 -13.46
CA ARG A 61 -11.14 -13.06 -12.06
C ARG A 61 -9.68 -12.73 -11.78
N SER A 62 -8.74 -13.60 -12.15
CA SER A 62 -7.31 -13.35 -11.92
C SER A 62 -6.82 -12.08 -12.62
N MET A 63 -7.25 -11.85 -13.87
CA MET A 63 -6.88 -10.63 -14.61
C MET A 63 -7.46 -9.37 -13.97
N GLN A 64 -8.69 -9.40 -13.46
CA GLN A 64 -9.31 -8.26 -12.79
C GLN A 64 -8.61 -7.95 -11.45
N ASP A 65 -8.27 -8.98 -10.68
CA ASP A 65 -7.57 -8.84 -9.42
C ASP A 65 -6.16 -8.26 -9.62
N ASP A 66 -5.41 -8.74 -10.62
CA ASP A 66 -4.07 -8.22 -10.94
C ASP A 66 -4.09 -6.73 -11.37
N VAL A 67 -5.06 -6.36 -12.20
CA VAL A 67 -5.23 -4.97 -12.67
C VAL A 67 -5.62 -4.06 -11.52
N THR A 68 -6.59 -4.47 -10.69
CA THR A 68 -7.05 -3.67 -9.56
C THR A 68 -5.95 -3.50 -8.51
N ASP A 69 -5.21 -4.56 -8.18
CA ASP A 69 -4.14 -4.49 -7.18
C ASP A 69 -2.97 -3.61 -7.67
N THR A 70 -2.67 -3.64 -8.96
CA THR A 70 -1.69 -2.74 -9.60
C THR A 70 -2.12 -1.27 -9.51
N ILE A 71 -3.38 -0.97 -9.79
CA ILE A 71 -3.94 0.39 -9.70
C ILE A 71 -3.93 0.86 -8.24
N VAL A 72 -4.38 0.03 -7.30
CA VAL A 72 -4.40 0.33 -5.86
C VAL A 72 -2.99 0.64 -5.34
N LYS A 73 -1.98 -0.14 -5.75
CA LYS A 73 -0.58 0.11 -5.41
C LYS A 73 -0.08 1.46 -5.93
N LYS A 74 -0.39 1.83 -7.18
CA LYS A 74 -0.01 3.14 -7.76
C LYS A 74 -0.70 4.31 -7.07
N VAL A 75 -2.01 4.22 -6.83
CA VAL A 75 -2.80 5.28 -6.15
C VAL A 75 -2.33 5.51 -4.72
N ARG A 76 -1.97 4.44 -3.98
CA ARG A 76 -1.41 4.56 -2.62
C ARG A 76 0.01 5.13 -2.60
N GLN A 77 0.76 5.01 -3.69
CA GLN A 77 2.14 5.51 -3.78
C GLN A 77 2.20 7.04 -3.89
N GLU A 78 1.17 7.69 -4.41
CA GLU A 78 1.15 9.14 -4.65
C GLU A 78 0.77 9.97 -3.41
N GLN A 79 0.23 9.36 -2.35
CA GLN A 79 -0.10 10.06 -1.10
C GLN A 79 0.86 9.63 0.02
N VAL A 80 2.10 10.13 0.00
CA VAL A 80 2.98 9.98 1.16
C VAL A 80 2.40 10.81 2.32
N PRO A 81 1.99 10.19 3.44
CA PRO A 81 1.44 10.95 4.56
C PRO A 81 2.46 11.95 5.10
N THR A 82 2.00 13.13 5.49
CA THR A 82 2.86 14.09 6.19
C THR A 82 2.93 13.72 7.67
N PHE A 83 4.15 13.63 8.21
CA PHE A 83 4.37 13.21 9.60
C PHE A 83 4.83 14.39 10.45
N LYS A 84 4.16 14.62 11.60
CA LYS A 84 4.55 15.65 12.57
C LYS A 84 5.94 15.40 13.17
N LYS A 85 6.29 14.13 13.42
CA LYS A 85 7.56 13.71 14.01
C LYS A 85 8.42 13.02 12.95
N LYS A 86 9.68 13.42 12.85
CA LYS A 86 10.66 12.80 11.92
C LYS A 86 10.74 11.28 12.10
N PHE A 87 10.77 10.82 13.35
CA PHE A 87 10.85 9.40 13.65
C PHE A 87 9.66 8.59 13.09
N ASN A 88 8.45 9.13 13.12
CA ASN A 88 7.27 8.45 12.54
C ASN A 88 7.40 8.33 11.03
N SER A 89 7.94 9.37 10.37
CA SER A 89 8.29 9.31 8.94
C SER A 89 9.32 8.21 8.68
N ASP A 90 10.36 8.12 9.50
CA ASP A 90 11.42 7.13 9.32
C ASP A 90 10.91 5.70 9.59
N GLN A 91 10.00 5.51 10.56
CA GLN A 91 9.30 4.25 10.79
C GLN A 91 8.43 3.87 9.59
N TYR A 92 7.66 4.81 9.05
CA TYR A 92 6.83 4.55 7.87
C TYR A 92 7.67 4.13 6.66
N LYS A 93 8.79 4.80 6.42
CA LYS A 93 9.73 4.43 5.34
C LYS A 93 10.28 3.01 5.52
N HIS A 94 10.66 2.64 6.75
CA HIS A 94 11.10 1.27 7.04
C HIS A 94 9.99 0.24 6.79
N THR A 95 8.75 0.53 7.22
CA THR A 95 7.60 -0.34 6.93
C THR A 95 7.38 -0.50 5.42
N LYS A 96 7.56 0.55 4.61
CA LYS A 96 7.51 0.45 3.15
C LYS A 96 8.62 -0.41 2.54
N VAL A 97 9.81 -0.43 3.14
CA VAL A 97 10.87 -1.38 2.73
C VAL A 97 10.44 -2.81 3.05
N MET A 98 9.88 -3.07 4.24
CA MET A 98 9.38 -4.39 4.62
C MET A 98 8.23 -4.88 3.73
N GLU A 99 7.28 -4.01 3.38
CA GLU A 99 6.21 -4.33 2.43
C GLU A 99 6.76 -4.78 1.07
N LYS A 100 7.79 -4.10 0.57
CA LYS A 100 8.47 -4.48 -0.69
C LYS A 100 9.14 -5.83 -0.57
N ILE A 101 9.84 -6.11 0.53
CA ILE A 101 10.48 -7.41 0.76
C ILE A 101 9.42 -8.52 0.84
N MET A 102 8.31 -8.29 1.55
CA MET A 102 7.21 -9.26 1.63
C MET A 102 6.59 -9.53 0.25
N SER A 103 6.39 -8.48 -0.55
CA SER A 103 5.87 -8.62 -1.91
C SER A 103 6.82 -9.44 -2.79
N LYS A 104 8.14 -9.24 -2.68
CA LYS A 104 9.15 -10.06 -3.38
C LYS A 104 9.13 -11.53 -2.94
N ILE A 105 8.94 -11.79 -1.65
CA ILE A 105 8.82 -13.16 -1.12
C ILE A 105 7.63 -13.84 -1.77
N ASN A 106 6.46 -13.20 -1.76
CA ASN A 106 5.25 -13.76 -2.36
C ASN A 106 5.42 -14.02 -3.86
N SER A 107 5.95 -13.06 -4.62
CA SER A 107 6.15 -13.25 -6.08
C SER A 107 7.13 -14.40 -6.39
N ASN A 108 8.16 -14.59 -5.56
CA ASN A 108 9.09 -15.71 -5.73
C ASN A 108 8.45 -17.05 -5.35
N LEU A 109 7.56 -17.08 -4.35
CA LEU A 109 6.80 -18.27 -3.98
C LEU A 109 5.81 -18.67 -5.08
N GLU A 110 5.11 -17.71 -5.67
CA GLU A 110 4.20 -17.91 -6.82
C GLU A 110 4.95 -18.45 -8.04
N ALA A 111 6.17 -17.95 -8.29
CA ALA A 111 7.06 -18.45 -9.33
C ALA A 111 7.73 -19.80 -8.99
N ASN A 112 7.45 -20.37 -7.81
CA ASN A 112 8.08 -21.57 -7.26
C ASN A 112 9.63 -21.49 -7.18
N ASP A 113 10.16 -20.26 -7.10
CA ASP A 113 11.59 -19.96 -6.96
C ASP A 113 11.96 -19.89 -5.48
N ILE A 114 12.07 -21.08 -4.88
CA ILE A 114 12.29 -21.25 -3.44
C ILE A 114 13.64 -20.66 -2.99
N THR A 115 14.67 -20.68 -3.85
CA THR A 115 15.99 -20.13 -3.50
C THR A 115 15.92 -18.62 -3.34
N LYS A 116 15.33 -17.89 -4.29
CA LYS A 116 15.16 -16.43 -4.17
C LYS A 116 14.18 -16.04 -3.06
N ALA A 117 13.16 -16.87 -2.80
CA ALA A 117 12.26 -16.65 -1.66
C ALA A 117 13.02 -16.73 -0.31
N LYS A 118 13.92 -17.70 -0.15
CA LYS A 118 14.79 -17.82 1.04
C LYS A 118 15.75 -16.64 1.16
N GLU A 119 16.35 -16.20 0.06
CA GLU A 119 17.23 -15.02 0.05
C GLU A 119 16.48 -13.75 0.46
N SER A 120 15.29 -13.52 -0.10
CA SER A 120 14.44 -12.37 0.23
C SER A 120 13.97 -12.42 1.70
N THR A 121 13.72 -13.61 2.23
CA THR A 121 13.40 -13.81 3.65
C THR A 121 14.59 -13.45 4.55
N SER A 122 15.81 -13.88 4.16
CA SER A 122 17.04 -13.50 4.87
C SER A 122 17.29 -11.99 4.84
N GLU A 123 17.02 -11.33 3.71
CA GLU A 123 17.04 -9.87 3.59
C GLU A 123 16.04 -9.20 4.57
N GLY A 124 14.80 -9.68 4.60
CA GLY A 124 13.77 -9.21 5.54
C GLY A 124 14.20 -9.36 7.00
N MET A 125 14.81 -10.50 7.35
CA MET A 125 15.29 -10.74 8.70
C MET A 125 16.42 -9.78 9.08
N LYS A 126 17.35 -9.49 8.17
CA LYS A 126 18.42 -8.50 8.38
C LYS A 126 17.84 -7.11 8.65
N GLU A 127 16.83 -6.68 7.90
CA GLU A 127 16.18 -5.38 8.11
C GLU A 127 15.43 -5.29 9.45
N ILE A 128 14.82 -6.39 9.90
CA ILE A 128 14.20 -6.48 11.23
C ILE A 128 15.27 -6.35 12.33
N TYR A 129 16.36 -7.12 12.26
CA TYR A 129 17.43 -7.06 13.26
C TYR A 129 18.11 -5.69 13.32
N LYS A 130 18.39 -5.09 12.16
CA LYS A 130 18.89 -3.71 12.09
C LYS A 130 17.94 -2.76 12.81
N ARG A 131 16.63 -2.86 12.58
CA ARG A 131 15.65 -1.97 13.22
C ARG A 131 15.55 -2.19 14.72
N GLN A 132 15.52 -3.44 15.18
CA GLN A 132 15.53 -3.79 16.60
C GLN A 132 16.75 -3.21 17.32
N LYS A 133 17.94 -3.32 16.71
CA LYS A 133 19.17 -2.71 17.24
C LYS A 133 19.05 -1.19 17.38
N LEU A 134 18.48 -0.51 16.37
CA LEU A 134 18.25 0.94 16.45
C LEU A 134 17.28 1.30 17.57
N ILE A 135 16.22 0.52 17.79
CA ILE A 135 15.28 0.74 18.89
C ILE A 135 15.98 0.59 20.25
N GLN A 136 16.82 -0.43 20.41
CA GLN A 136 17.60 -0.62 21.64
C GLN A 136 18.57 0.54 21.89
N ILE A 137 19.22 1.06 20.84
CA ILE A 137 20.05 2.27 20.94
C ILE A 137 19.19 3.48 21.33
N ALA A 138 17.98 3.61 20.78
CA ALA A 138 17.07 4.72 21.09
C ALA A 138 16.70 4.76 22.57
N ASP A 139 16.46 3.58 23.14
CA ASP A 139 16.00 3.39 24.51
C ASP A 139 17.13 3.55 25.53
N ARG A 140 18.33 3.03 25.23
CA ARG A 140 19.49 3.08 26.13
C ARG A 140 20.13 4.47 26.23
N GLU A 141 20.09 5.25 25.16
CA GLU A 141 20.85 6.50 25.04
C GLU A 141 20.00 7.74 25.37
N GLU A 142 20.55 8.66 26.16
CA GLU A 142 19.87 9.90 26.60
C GLU A 142 19.32 10.76 25.44
N ASP A 143 20.07 10.82 24.33
CA ASP A 143 19.69 11.52 23.09
C ASP A 143 19.45 10.51 21.95
N GLY A 144 18.84 9.37 22.26
CA GLY A 144 18.82 8.16 21.42
C GLY A 144 18.46 8.37 19.95
N TRP A 145 17.42 9.16 19.63
CA TRP A 145 17.07 9.44 18.22
C TRP A 145 18.11 10.27 17.47
N GLU A 146 18.78 11.20 18.13
CA GLU A 146 19.87 11.97 17.50
C GLU A 146 21.13 11.11 17.38
N VAL A 147 21.39 10.21 18.35
CA VAL A 147 22.46 9.21 18.26
C VAL A 147 22.24 8.28 17.07
N ILE A 148 21.03 7.76 16.86
CA ILE A 148 20.68 6.90 15.72
C ILE A 148 20.89 7.62 14.39
N LYS A 149 20.51 8.89 14.30
CA LYS A 149 20.69 9.70 13.09
C LYS A 149 22.17 9.83 12.73
N CYS A 150 23.04 10.10 13.70
CA CYS A 150 24.49 10.12 13.50
C CYS A 150 25.03 8.71 13.17
N TYR A 151 24.54 7.70 13.88
CA TYR A 151 24.93 6.30 13.69
C TYR A 151 24.63 5.85 12.26
N GLN A 152 23.41 6.01 11.77
CA GLN A 152 23.01 5.60 10.41
C GLN A 152 23.72 6.37 9.29
N SER A 153 24.24 7.58 9.56
CA SER A 153 24.96 8.37 8.55
C SER A 153 26.40 7.94 8.27
N ASP A 154 26.98 7.10 9.13
CA ASP A 154 28.37 6.61 8.98
C ASP A 154 28.40 5.27 8.22
N ASN A 155 28.91 5.22 6.98
CA ASN A 155 28.82 4.03 6.10
C ASN A 155 29.98 3.02 6.28
N LEU A 156 30.83 3.17 7.29
CA LEU A 156 32.09 2.43 7.42
C LEU A 156 32.23 1.76 8.80
N ALA A 157 31.73 0.53 9.00
CA ALA A 157 32.09 -0.24 10.19
C ALA A 157 31.82 -1.75 10.07
N SER A 158 32.80 -2.58 10.47
CA SER A 158 32.60 -3.99 10.86
C SER A 158 32.32 -4.10 12.37
N ASP A 159 32.03 -5.30 12.90
CA ASP A 159 31.47 -5.48 14.26
C ASP A 159 32.34 -4.90 15.41
N SER A 160 33.68 -4.94 15.32
CA SER A 160 34.60 -4.30 16.29
C SER A 160 34.55 -2.75 16.23
N GLU A 161 34.19 -2.21 15.07
CA GLU A 161 34.00 -0.78 14.84
C GLU A 161 32.60 -0.30 15.27
N ASP A 162 31.68 -1.20 15.59
CA ASP A 162 30.30 -0.84 15.92
C ASP A 162 30.19 -0.07 17.24
N GLU A 163 30.88 -0.52 18.27
CA GLU A 163 30.96 0.16 19.57
C GLU A 163 31.65 1.54 19.42
N LYS A 164 32.70 1.61 18.59
CA LYS A 164 33.39 2.87 18.28
C LYS A 164 32.47 3.84 17.53
N ARG A 165 31.73 3.34 16.54
CA ARG A 165 30.74 4.10 15.77
C ARG A 165 29.63 4.63 16.66
N LEU A 166 29.14 3.83 17.60
CA LEU A 166 28.14 4.26 18.57
C LEU A 166 28.70 5.37 19.48
N ASN A 167 29.92 5.20 19.99
CA ASN A 167 30.55 6.21 20.84
C ASN A 167 30.84 7.53 20.11
N LYS A 168 31.25 7.46 18.84
CA LYS A 168 31.38 8.64 17.95
C LYS A 168 30.03 9.32 17.74
N SER A 169 28.98 8.53 17.47
CA SER A 169 27.62 9.03 17.27
C SER A 169 27.07 9.70 18.53
N ARG A 170 27.36 9.14 19.71
CA ARG A 170 27.03 9.73 21.02
C ARG A 170 27.68 11.11 21.19
N ARG A 171 28.99 11.21 20.92
CA ARG A 171 29.73 12.48 21.01
C ARG A 171 29.17 13.50 20.02
N GLN A 172 28.90 13.08 18.79
CA GLN A 172 28.37 13.97 17.75
C GLN A 172 26.95 14.45 18.06
N ALA A 173 26.07 13.58 18.57
CA ALA A 173 24.72 13.96 19.00
C ALA A 173 24.77 15.02 20.13
N LYS A 174 25.64 14.83 21.13
CA LYS A 174 25.85 15.81 22.21
C LYS A 174 26.37 17.14 21.68
N GLN A 175 27.34 17.10 20.76
CA GLN A 175 27.89 18.30 20.12
C GLN A 175 26.82 19.05 19.30
N ASN A 176 26.06 18.34 18.47
CA ASN A 176 24.97 18.91 17.69
C ASN A 176 23.93 19.61 18.57
N LYS A 177 23.58 19.01 19.72
CA LYS A 177 22.65 19.58 20.71
C LYS A 177 23.22 20.84 21.35
N LYS A 178 24.50 20.83 21.74
CA LYS A 178 25.21 22.00 22.28
C LYS A 178 25.25 23.14 21.25
N GLU A 179 25.62 22.85 20.01
CA GLU A 179 25.65 23.83 18.92
C GLU A 179 24.26 24.37 18.57
N ALA A 180 23.23 23.53 18.56
CA ALA A 180 21.85 23.97 18.36
C ALA A 180 21.40 24.92 19.49
N ARG A 181 21.76 24.64 20.75
CA ARG A 181 21.49 25.53 21.88
C ARG A 181 22.23 26.86 21.73
N THR A 182 23.52 26.85 21.42
CA THR A 182 24.32 28.06 21.21
C THR A 182 23.78 28.89 20.04
N ARG A 183 23.43 28.26 18.92
CA ARG A 183 22.80 28.94 17.78
C ARG A 183 21.50 29.64 18.15
N ARG A 184 20.62 28.97 18.91
CA ARG A 184 19.37 29.57 19.41
C ARG A 184 19.62 30.77 20.33
N LEU A 185 20.59 30.66 21.25
CA LEU A 185 20.95 31.76 22.14
C LEU A 185 21.53 32.96 21.37
N ASN A 186 22.39 32.72 20.39
CA ASN A 186 22.96 33.77 19.56
C ASN A 186 21.91 34.44 18.66
N TYR A 187 20.96 33.67 18.12
CA TYR A 187 19.83 34.23 17.37
C TYR A 187 18.98 35.14 18.25
N ARG A 188 18.64 34.70 19.47
CA ARG A 188 17.90 35.52 20.45
C ARG A 188 18.64 36.82 20.79
N LYS A 189 19.94 36.75 21.07
CA LYS A 189 20.77 37.94 21.35
C LYS A 189 20.79 38.93 20.19
N LYS A 190 20.85 38.47 18.94
CA LYS A 190 20.78 39.34 17.76
C LYS A 190 19.42 40.05 17.64
N PHE A 191 18.33 39.37 18.00
CA PHE A 191 16.99 39.96 17.99
C PHE A 191 16.84 41.02 19.09
N ASP A 192 17.37 40.77 20.29
CA ASP A 192 17.36 41.72 21.40
C ASP A 192 18.23 42.97 21.10
N GLN A 193 19.38 42.79 20.42
CA GLN A 193 20.27 43.91 20.04
C GLN A 193 19.73 44.76 18.87
N ASN A 194 18.95 44.18 17.94
CA ASN A 194 18.29 44.96 16.88
C ASN A 194 16.98 45.61 17.34
N GLY A 195 16.39 45.15 18.45
CA GLY A 195 15.22 45.78 19.08
C GLY A 195 15.55 47.01 19.94
N SER A 196 16.84 47.31 20.13
CA SER A 196 17.31 48.46 20.93
C SER A 196 17.98 49.56 20.10
N ARG A 197 17.59 49.72 18.83
CA ARG A 197 17.86 50.96 18.08
C ARG A 197 16.61 51.84 18.13
N ASP A 198 16.77 52.96 18.84
CA ASP A 198 15.88 54.12 18.89
C ASP A 198 14.54 53.93 19.63
N TYR A 199 14.63 53.75 20.95
CA TYR A 199 13.61 54.33 21.84
C TYR A 199 14.26 54.90 23.10
N THR A 200 15.05 55.95 22.91
CA THR A 200 15.46 56.84 23.99
C THR A 200 14.23 57.54 24.57
N SER A 201 13.69 56.92 25.61
CA SER A 201 13.10 57.52 26.81
C SER A 201 12.19 58.75 26.61
N ASN A 202 10.90 58.55 26.30
CA ASN A 202 9.84 59.37 26.92
C ASN A 202 8.41 58.81 26.86
N SER A 203 8.19 57.50 27.05
CA SER A 203 6.81 56.96 27.10
C SER A 203 6.60 55.95 28.21
N PHE A 204 6.74 56.41 29.45
CA PHE A 204 6.09 55.75 30.58
C PHE A 204 4.66 56.25 30.83
N TYR A 205 4.14 57.17 30.01
CA TYR A 205 2.78 57.75 30.18
C TYR A 205 1.81 57.60 29.01
N SER A 206 2.16 57.01 27.85
CA SER A 206 1.28 57.03 26.67
C SER A 206 0.67 55.68 26.25
N THR A 207 0.25 54.84 27.19
CA THR A 207 -0.56 53.64 26.88
C THR A 207 -2.07 53.88 26.99
N ARG A 208 -2.53 55.10 27.28
CA ARG A 208 -3.95 55.39 27.55
C ARG A 208 -4.68 56.22 26.50
N TYR A 209 -3.99 56.81 25.53
CA TYR A 209 -4.61 57.56 24.44
C TYR A 209 -3.92 57.23 23.11
N PRO A 210 -4.68 56.89 22.05
CA PRO A 210 -4.09 56.77 20.73
C PRO A 210 -3.57 58.12 20.22
N PRO A 211 -2.58 58.11 19.31
CA PRO A 211 -2.13 59.31 18.62
C PRO A 211 -3.31 60.01 17.95
N LYS A 212 -3.39 61.34 18.08
CA LYS A 212 -4.49 62.18 17.56
C LYS A 212 -4.74 61.98 16.06
N ASP A 213 -3.71 61.60 15.30
CA ASP A 213 -3.77 61.41 13.85
C ASP A 213 -4.16 59.99 13.40
N ARG A 214 -4.56 59.11 14.33
CA ARG A 214 -5.02 57.75 13.99
C ARG A 214 -6.50 57.57 14.31
N SER A 215 -7.29 57.44 13.25
CA SER A 215 -8.68 56.98 13.30
C SER A 215 -8.78 55.50 13.70
N CYS A 216 -9.77 55.13 14.50
CA CYS A 216 -10.09 53.75 14.82
C CYS A 216 -10.44 52.95 13.55
N TYR A 217 -9.76 51.83 13.30
CA TYR A 217 -10.00 50.95 12.13
C TYR A 217 -11.41 50.32 12.07
N TYR A 218 -12.17 50.33 13.16
CA TYR A 218 -13.56 49.82 13.17
C TYR A 218 -14.60 50.90 12.86
N CYS A 219 -14.59 52.03 13.58
CA CYS A 219 -15.61 53.08 13.43
C CYS A 219 -15.15 54.36 12.72
N GLY A 220 -13.87 54.45 12.35
CA GLY A 220 -13.29 55.62 11.67
C GLY A 220 -13.09 56.87 12.54
N LYS A 221 -13.49 56.87 13.81
CA LYS A 221 -13.33 58.04 14.70
C LYS A 221 -11.97 58.04 15.40
N GLU A 222 -11.38 59.22 15.55
CA GLU A 222 -10.12 59.44 16.27
C GLU A 222 -10.29 59.31 17.80
N GLY A 223 -9.19 59.21 18.53
CA GLY A 223 -9.21 59.22 20.00
C GLY A 223 -9.40 57.86 20.70
N HIS A 224 -9.60 56.75 19.97
CA HIS A 224 -9.51 55.39 20.53
C HIS A 224 -8.96 54.35 19.52
N PHE A 225 -8.40 53.23 20.02
CA PHE A 225 -8.03 52.08 19.19
C PHE A 225 -9.22 51.11 18.99
N GLN A 226 -9.18 50.26 17.96
CA GLN A 226 -10.23 49.27 17.65
C GLN A 226 -10.62 48.38 18.84
N TYR A 227 -9.68 48.02 19.73
CA TYR A 227 -9.97 47.20 20.92
C TYR A 227 -10.77 47.94 22.00
N ASN A 228 -10.71 49.29 22.00
CA ASN A 228 -11.46 50.17 22.90
C ASN A 228 -12.59 50.91 22.18
N CYS A 229 -13.04 50.41 21.02
CA CYS A 229 -14.09 51.07 20.26
C CYS A 229 -15.45 50.96 20.98
N PRO A 230 -16.11 52.10 21.31
CA PRO A 230 -17.39 52.08 22.00
C PRO A 230 -18.49 51.47 21.12
N VAL A 231 -18.42 51.66 19.80
CA VAL A 231 -19.36 51.06 18.84
C VAL A 231 -19.22 49.54 18.84
N LYS A 232 -17.98 49.04 18.77
CA LYS A 232 -17.71 47.60 18.82
C LYS A 232 -18.21 46.96 20.12
N ARG A 233 -18.09 47.66 21.25
CA ARG A 233 -18.61 47.18 22.55
C ARG A 233 -20.14 47.19 22.59
N SER A 234 -20.80 48.19 22.01
CA SER A 234 -22.26 48.21 21.95
C SER A 234 -22.84 47.15 21.02
N ASP A 235 -22.17 46.83 19.91
CA ASP A 235 -22.64 45.80 18.97
C ASP A 235 -22.53 44.40 19.58
N LEU A 236 -21.49 44.16 20.39
CA LEU A 236 -21.35 42.93 21.17
C LEU A 236 -22.45 42.79 22.25
N ASN A 237 -22.90 43.90 22.83
CA ASN A 237 -23.94 43.90 23.88
C ASN A 237 -25.38 43.85 23.34
N LYS A 238 -25.60 44.04 22.03
CA LYS A 238 -26.93 43.90 21.40
C LYS A 238 -27.23 42.48 20.90
N GLY A 239 -26.27 41.57 21.02
CA GLY A 239 -26.40 40.16 20.66
C GLY A 239 -26.79 39.23 21.82
N HIS A 240 -27.27 39.79 22.94
CA HIS A 240 -27.78 39.06 24.10
C HIS A 240 -29.23 39.42 24.38
#